data_AF-A0A960S1Z8-F1
#
_entry.id   AF-A0A960S1Z8-F1
#
_cell.length_a   1.000
_cell.length_b   1.000
_cell.length_c   1.000
_cell.angle_alpha   90.00
_cell.angle_beta   90.00
_cell.angle_gamma   90.00
#
_symmetry.space_group_name_H-M   'P 1'
#
loop_
_entity.id
_entity.type
_entity.pdbx_description
1 polymer ?
#
loop_
_entity_poly.entity_id
_entity_poly.type
_entity_poly.pdbx_seq_one_letter_code
_entity_poly.pdbx_strand_id
1 'polypeptide(L)'
;MDIEIIDNERFSEVWVDGERWKEVHRRLYKKHLKEILRTQTKKELSDLLLEIDVKIARAIVYKALALRGHLKAELKKKLGAVKITPQAIEKILAECEALGYLDDTREGKLFIQREKRRGLGPQIIAYKLKQKAPELADMVSLEVSEKEQIAQIKKWIEKKTKRSDPQDLKVKQRLYRFLRGKGFDDSLIRRAIAD
;
A
#
# COMPACT_ATOMS: atom_id res chain seq x y z
N MET A 1 -7.44 18.84 -36.23
CA MET A 1 -7.26 17.80 -35.21
C MET A 1 -8.60 17.14 -35.05
N ASP A 2 -8.69 15.88 -35.44
CA ASP A 2 -9.90 15.08 -35.24
C ASP A 2 -9.76 14.29 -33.95
N ILE A 3 -10.80 14.30 -33.10
CA ILE A 3 -10.78 13.64 -31.79
C ILE A 3 -11.96 12.68 -31.71
N GLU A 4 -11.64 11.42 -31.47
CA GLU A 4 -12.64 10.37 -31.28
C GLU A 4 -12.55 9.80 -29.85
N ILE A 5 -13.71 9.45 -29.30
CA ILE A 5 -13.81 8.79 -27.99
C ILE A 5 -14.47 7.43 -28.20
N ILE A 6 -13.68 6.37 -28.01
CA ILE A 6 -14.15 4.99 -28.16
C ILE A 6 -14.42 4.43 -26.76
N ASP A 7 -15.67 4.10 -26.48
CA ASP A 7 -16.10 3.59 -25.18
C ASP A 7 -16.00 2.07 -25.10
N ASN A 8 -15.42 1.58 -24.00
CA ASN A 8 -15.52 0.21 -23.54
C ASN A 8 -16.36 0.13 -22.24
N GLU A 9 -16.50 -1.06 -21.66
CA GLU A 9 -17.32 -1.27 -20.46
C GLU A 9 -16.88 -0.37 -19.29
N ARG A 10 -15.57 -0.24 -19.07
CA ARG A 10 -14.98 0.48 -17.93
C ARG A 10 -14.17 1.72 -18.31
N PHE A 11 -13.58 1.72 -19.49
CA PHE A 11 -12.64 2.74 -19.95
C PHE A 11 -13.14 3.38 -21.24
N SER A 12 -12.62 4.57 -21.54
CA SER A 12 -12.78 5.23 -22.83
C SER A 12 -11.38 5.48 -23.40
N GLU A 13 -11.22 5.35 -24.70
CA GLU A 13 -9.98 5.67 -25.40
C GLU A 13 -10.14 7.01 -26.12
N VAL A 14 -9.19 7.90 -25.89
CA VAL A 14 -9.05 9.17 -26.60
C VAL A 14 -8.13 8.95 -27.78
N TRP A 15 -8.66 9.12 -28.99
CA TRP A 15 -7.95 9.01 -30.25
C TRP A 15 -7.82 10.38 -30.89
N VAL A 16 -6.68 10.65 -31.53
CA VAL A 16 -6.42 11.92 -32.21
C VAL A 16 -5.79 11.64 -33.56
N ASP A 17 -6.42 12.11 -34.63
CA ASP A 17 -5.97 11.92 -36.01
C ASP A 17 -5.65 10.42 -36.33
N GLY A 18 -6.45 9.49 -35.80
CA GLY A 18 -6.29 8.04 -35.99
C GLY A 18 -5.27 7.36 -35.06
N GLU A 19 -4.63 8.09 -34.15
CA GLU A 19 -3.69 7.53 -33.17
C GLU A 19 -4.29 7.51 -31.76
N ARG A 20 -4.11 6.38 -31.05
CA ARG A 20 -4.57 6.27 -29.66
C ARG A 20 -3.67 7.08 -28.74
N TRP A 21 -4.21 8.13 -28.15
CA TRP A 21 -3.49 9.05 -27.25
C TRP A 21 -3.54 8.62 -25.79
N LYS A 22 -4.73 8.24 -25.29
CA LYS A 22 -4.91 7.95 -23.86
C LYS A 22 -6.08 7.03 -23.61
N GLU A 23 -5.93 6.10 -22.68
CA GLU A 23 -7.04 5.38 -22.08
C GLU A 23 -7.43 6.05 -20.76
N VAL A 24 -8.72 6.27 -20.53
CA VAL A 24 -9.25 6.98 -19.35
C VAL A 24 -10.38 6.21 -18.70
N HIS A 25 -10.60 6.39 -17.39
CA HIS A 25 -11.75 5.76 -16.74
C HIS A 25 -13.06 6.46 -17.12
N ARG A 26 -13.91 5.75 -17.87
CA ARG A 26 -15.14 6.28 -18.49
C ARG A 26 -16.01 7.09 -17.53
N ARG A 27 -16.33 6.52 -16.37
CA ARG A 27 -17.17 7.21 -15.35
C ARG A 27 -16.54 8.48 -14.78
N LEU A 28 -15.22 8.53 -14.63
CA LEU A 28 -14.52 9.67 -14.03
C LEU A 28 -14.39 10.81 -15.04
N TYR A 29 -14.25 10.46 -16.33
CA TYR A 29 -14.10 11.40 -17.44
C TYR A 29 -15.43 11.86 -18.06
N LYS A 30 -16.55 11.21 -17.74
CA LYS A 30 -17.88 11.47 -18.34
C LYS A 30 -18.24 12.95 -18.44
N LYS A 31 -17.95 13.75 -17.41
CA LYS A 31 -18.28 15.18 -17.37
C LYS A 31 -17.30 16.08 -18.14
N HIS A 32 -16.16 15.54 -18.57
CA HIS A 32 -15.08 16.25 -19.24
C HIS A 32 -15.02 16.00 -20.76
N LEU A 33 -15.77 15.00 -21.27
CA LEU A 33 -15.71 14.62 -22.70
C LEU A 33 -16.05 15.79 -23.64
N LYS A 34 -17.02 16.65 -23.27
CA LYS A 34 -17.38 17.83 -24.06
C LYS A 34 -16.25 18.84 -24.15
N GLU A 35 -15.46 19.01 -23.08
CA GLU A 35 -14.32 19.92 -23.05
C GLU A 35 -13.18 19.36 -23.92
N ILE A 36 -12.92 18.04 -23.82
CA ILE A 36 -11.93 17.33 -24.62
C ILE A 36 -12.20 17.49 -26.12
N LEU A 37 -13.43 17.21 -26.55
CA LEU A 37 -13.84 17.28 -27.96
C LEU A 37 -13.79 18.71 -28.55
N ARG A 38 -13.67 19.75 -27.72
CA ARG A 38 -13.59 21.15 -28.17
C ARG A 38 -12.17 21.66 -28.35
N THR A 39 -11.17 20.91 -27.89
CA THR A 39 -9.76 21.32 -28.02
C THR A 39 -9.36 21.38 -29.49
N GLN A 40 -8.55 22.37 -29.85
CA GLN A 40 -8.19 22.62 -31.26
C GLN A 40 -6.76 22.17 -31.57
N THR A 41 -5.91 22.14 -30.54
CA THR A 41 -4.51 21.76 -30.66
C THR A 41 -4.14 20.58 -29.78
N LYS A 42 -3.15 19.80 -30.24
CA LYS A 42 -2.55 18.69 -29.49
C LYS A 42 -2.01 19.13 -28.12
N LYS A 43 -1.50 20.36 -28.02
CA LYS A 43 -1.02 20.96 -26.78
C LYS A 43 -2.16 21.22 -25.80
N GLU A 44 -3.22 21.90 -26.24
CA GLU A 44 -4.41 22.16 -25.40
C GLU A 44 -5.01 20.86 -24.87
N LEU A 45 -5.12 19.84 -25.72
CA LEU A 45 -5.62 18.53 -25.32
C LEU A 45 -4.73 17.89 -24.25
N SER A 46 -3.42 17.90 -24.45
CA SER A 46 -2.45 17.37 -23.49
C SER A 46 -2.57 18.08 -22.13
N ASP A 47 -2.62 19.41 -22.13
CA ASP A 47 -2.72 20.22 -20.92
C ASP A 47 -4.05 19.96 -20.18
N LEU A 48 -5.17 19.90 -20.92
CA LEU A 48 -6.49 19.59 -20.37
C LEU A 48 -6.56 18.18 -19.77
N LEU A 49 -6.02 17.16 -20.46
CA LEU A 49 -6.00 15.78 -19.97
C LEU A 49 -5.17 15.64 -18.69
N LEU A 50 -4.08 16.39 -18.57
CA LEU A 50 -3.28 16.45 -17.35
C LEU A 50 -4.04 17.13 -16.20
N GLU A 51 -4.72 18.25 -16.48
CA GLU A 51 -5.53 18.95 -15.48
C GLU A 51 -6.66 18.07 -14.93
N ILE A 52 -7.39 17.38 -15.82
CA ILE A 52 -8.46 16.45 -15.45
C ILE A 52 -7.91 15.32 -14.58
N ASP A 53 -6.78 14.73 -14.96
CA ASP A 53 -6.13 13.68 -14.16
C ASP A 53 -5.78 14.17 -12.76
N VAL A 54 -5.16 15.35 -12.63
CA VAL A 54 -4.81 15.92 -11.33
C VAL A 54 -6.06 16.15 -10.48
N LYS A 55 -7.14 16.65 -11.08
CA LYS A 55 -8.41 16.88 -10.39
C LYS A 55 -9.04 15.59 -9.88
N ILE A 56 -9.08 14.55 -10.71
CA ILE A 56 -9.59 13.23 -10.33
C ILE A 56 -8.70 12.60 -9.26
N ALA A 57 -7.38 12.64 -9.46
CA ALA A 57 -6.41 12.07 -8.55
C ALA A 57 -6.50 12.72 -7.16
N ARG A 58 -6.60 14.06 -7.09
CA ARG A 58 -6.79 14.80 -5.83
C ARG A 58 -8.02 14.31 -5.07
N ALA A 59 -9.17 14.20 -5.74
CA ALA A 59 -10.39 13.72 -5.09
C ALA A 59 -10.23 12.28 -4.54
N ILE A 60 -9.58 11.39 -5.28
CA ILE A 60 -9.35 9.99 -4.89
C ILE A 60 -8.36 9.89 -3.71
N VAL A 61 -7.29 10.67 -3.74
CA VAL A 61 -6.23 10.68 -2.72
C VAL A 61 -6.74 11.32 -1.43
N TYR A 62 -7.40 12.47 -1.51
CA TYR A 62 -7.91 13.16 -0.32
C TYR A 62 -8.94 12.30 0.41
N LYS A 63 -9.85 11.66 -0.33
CA LYS A 63 -10.81 10.73 0.27
C LYS A 63 -10.11 9.52 0.91
N ALA A 64 -9.01 9.03 0.33
CA ALA A 64 -8.26 7.91 0.89
C ALA A 64 -7.59 8.31 2.21
N LEU A 65 -6.84 9.42 2.18
CA LEU A 65 -6.07 9.92 3.32
C LEU A 65 -6.97 10.39 4.48
N ALA A 66 -8.16 10.91 4.18
CA ALA A 66 -9.15 11.27 5.20
C ALA A 66 -9.68 10.06 6.00
N LEU A 67 -9.70 8.87 5.40
CA LEU A 67 -10.19 7.65 6.06
C LEU A 67 -9.10 6.94 6.87
N ARG A 68 -7.87 6.90 6.34
CA ARG A 68 -6.71 6.33 7.01
C ARG A 68 -5.42 6.78 6.34
N GLY A 69 -4.30 6.58 7.04
CA GLY A 69 -2.98 6.66 6.42
C GLY A 69 -2.79 5.61 5.31
N HIS A 70 -2.00 5.99 4.32
CA HIS A 70 -1.67 5.20 3.15
C HIS A 70 -0.19 5.37 2.82
N LEU A 71 0.42 4.31 2.27
CA LEU A 71 1.73 4.42 1.64
C LEU A 71 1.59 4.98 0.22
N LYS A 72 2.60 5.71 -0.29
CA LYS A 72 2.66 6.17 -1.68
C LYS A 72 2.35 5.06 -2.67
N ALA A 73 2.97 3.90 -2.50
CA ALA A 73 2.78 2.75 -3.38
C ALA A 73 1.31 2.29 -3.45
N GLU A 74 0.57 2.35 -2.33
CA GLU A 74 -0.86 2.04 -2.30
C GLU A 74 -1.66 3.06 -3.13
N LEU A 75 -1.33 4.34 -3.01
CA LEU A 75 -1.98 5.41 -3.78
C LEU A 75 -1.63 5.36 -5.27
N LYS A 76 -0.36 5.13 -5.62
CA LYS A 76 0.10 4.94 -7.02
C LYS A 76 -0.67 3.80 -7.68
N LYS A 77 -0.77 2.65 -7.01
CA LYS A 77 -1.55 1.50 -7.51
C LYS A 77 -3.03 1.84 -7.68
N LYS A 78 -3.62 2.55 -6.72
CA LYS A 78 -5.03 2.96 -6.76
C LYS A 78 -5.32 3.90 -7.94
N LEU A 79 -4.45 4.87 -8.18
CA LEU A 79 -4.59 5.85 -9.26
C LEU A 79 -4.33 5.23 -10.64
N GLY A 80 -3.31 4.36 -10.76
CA GLY A 80 -3.04 3.63 -11.99
C GLY A 80 -4.18 2.69 -12.41
N ALA A 81 -4.88 2.08 -11.45
CA ALA A 81 -6.04 1.23 -11.72
C ALA A 81 -7.23 1.97 -12.37
N VAL A 82 -7.24 3.31 -12.30
CA VAL A 82 -8.23 4.18 -12.97
C VAL A 82 -7.60 5.07 -14.05
N LYS A 83 -6.42 4.66 -14.55
CA LYS A 83 -5.73 5.24 -15.72
C LYS A 83 -5.33 6.72 -15.56
N ILE A 84 -5.03 7.15 -14.33
CA ILE A 84 -4.35 8.43 -14.11
C ILE A 84 -2.91 8.32 -14.56
N THR A 85 -2.43 9.33 -15.28
CA THR A 85 -1.05 9.38 -15.79
C THR A 85 -0.01 9.45 -14.66
N PRO A 86 1.20 8.89 -14.87
CA PRO A 86 2.29 8.98 -13.91
C PRO A 86 2.61 10.42 -13.50
N GLN A 87 2.60 11.36 -14.45
CA GLN A 87 2.85 12.78 -14.20
C GLN A 87 1.84 13.38 -13.20
N ALA A 88 0.54 13.11 -13.38
CA ALA A 88 -0.48 13.59 -12.46
C ALA A 88 -0.39 12.91 -11.08
N ILE A 89 -0.04 11.62 -11.05
CA ILE A 89 0.20 10.87 -9.81
C ILE A 89 1.35 11.51 -9.02
N GLU A 90 2.49 11.77 -9.66
CA GLU A 90 3.65 12.39 -9.01
C GLU A 90 3.30 13.79 -8.48
N LYS A 91 2.60 14.59 -9.28
CA LYS A 91 2.15 15.93 -8.87
C LYS A 91 1.29 15.89 -7.61
N ILE A 92 0.27 15.03 -7.55
CA ILE A 92 -0.63 14.98 -6.39
C ILE A 92 0.04 14.38 -5.15
N LEU A 93 0.93 13.40 -5.33
CA LEU A 93 1.64 12.80 -4.20
C LEU A 93 2.64 13.81 -3.61
N ALA A 94 3.39 14.53 -4.44
CA ALA A 94 4.28 15.59 -3.99
C ALA A 94 3.52 16.71 -3.25
N GLU A 95 2.34 17.11 -3.75
CA GLU A 95 1.44 18.06 -3.07
C GLU A 95 1.05 17.54 -1.68
N CYS A 96 0.63 16.28 -1.57
CA CYS A 96 0.22 15.69 -0.30
C CYS A 96 1.39 15.54 0.69
N GLU A 97 2.60 15.28 0.21
CA GLU A 97 3.81 15.23 1.04
C GLU A 97 4.19 16.61 1.56
N ALA A 98 4.20 17.62 0.70
CA ALA A 98 4.50 19.00 1.08
C ALA A 98 3.51 19.53 2.13
N LEU A 99 2.26 19.09 2.06
CA LEU A 99 1.22 19.41 3.05
C LEU A 99 1.26 18.53 4.31
N GLY A 100 2.15 17.52 4.38
CA GLY A 100 2.25 16.60 5.52
C GLY A 100 1.11 15.57 5.63
N TYR A 101 0.25 15.48 4.62
CA TYR A 101 -0.83 14.50 4.56
C TYR A 101 -0.32 13.09 4.27
N LEU A 102 0.80 12.99 3.53
CA LEU A 102 1.44 11.74 3.18
C LEU A 102 2.82 11.67 3.84
N ASP A 103 3.07 10.59 4.57
CA ASP A 103 4.34 10.31 5.23
C ASP A 103 4.50 8.79 5.33
N ASP A 104 5.30 8.24 4.41
CA ASP A 104 5.55 6.80 4.31
C ASP A 104 6.30 6.25 5.52
N THR A 105 7.20 7.04 6.13
CA THR A 105 7.92 6.64 7.35
C THR A 105 6.95 6.51 8.51
N ARG A 106 6.09 7.52 8.72
CA ARG A 106 5.05 7.47 9.76
C ARG A 106 4.10 6.30 9.54
N GLU A 107 3.61 6.10 8.32
CA GLU A 107 2.69 5.00 8.03
C GLU A 107 3.37 3.62 8.16
N GLY A 108 4.67 3.52 7.81
CA GLY A 108 5.49 2.33 8.04
C GLY A 108 5.58 1.94 9.52
N LYS A 109 5.84 2.91 10.41
CA LYS A 109 5.84 2.68 11.87
C LYS A 109 4.47 2.23 12.39
N LEU A 110 3.40 2.88 11.94
CA LEU A 110 2.03 2.50 12.30
C LEU A 110 1.66 1.10 11.81
N PHE A 111 2.13 0.73 10.61
CA PHE A 111 1.98 -0.62 10.07
C PHE A 111 2.68 -1.65 10.95
N ILE A 112 3.94 -1.42 11.32
CA ILE A 112 4.71 -2.30 12.22
C ILE A 112 3.98 -2.47 13.56
N GLN A 113 3.56 -1.37 14.18
CA GLN A 113 2.78 -1.39 15.42
C GLN A 113 1.48 -2.22 15.29
N ARG A 114 0.76 -2.07 14.18
CA ARG A 114 -0.47 -2.84 13.91
C ARG A 114 -0.19 -4.34 13.78
N GLU A 115 0.85 -4.72 13.08
CA GLU A 115 1.21 -6.13 12.89
C GLU A 115 1.79 -6.75 14.18
N LYS A 116 2.54 -5.99 14.99
CA LYS A 116 2.94 -6.38 16.36
C LYS A 116 1.71 -6.69 17.21
N ARG A 117 0.68 -5.85 17.18
CA ARG A 117 -0.59 -6.09 17.93
C ARG A 117 -1.32 -7.35 17.48
N ARG A 118 -1.11 -7.78 16.23
CA ARG A 118 -1.62 -9.06 15.69
C ARG A 118 -0.77 -10.28 16.11
N GLY A 119 0.33 -10.04 16.84
CA GLY A 119 1.25 -11.06 17.34
C GLY A 119 2.12 -11.68 16.25
N LEU A 120 2.50 -10.88 15.24
CA LEU A 120 3.46 -11.28 14.21
C LEU A 120 4.87 -10.85 14.62
N GLY A 121 5.84 -11.70 14.30
CA GLY A 121 7.26 -11.44 14.51
C GLY A 121 7.89 -10.63 13.37
N PRO A 122 9.09 -10.06 13.61
CA PRO A 122 9.73 -9.11 12.70
C PRO A 122 9.89 -9.62 11.27
N GLN A 123 10.21 -10.90 11.08
CA GLN A 123 10.50 -11.44 9.75
C GLN A 123 9.27 -11.37 8.83
N ILE A 124 8.09 -11.71 9.36
CA ILE A 124 6.83 -11.62 8.61
C ILE A 124 6.41 -10.16 8.41
N ILE A 125 6.63 -9.30 9.42
CA ILE A 125 6.34 -7.87 9.30
C ILE A 125 7.20 -7.25 8.19
N ALA A 126 8.51 -7.51 8.20
CA ALA A 126 9.45 -7.03 7.19
C ALA A 126 9.11 -7.56 5.81
N TYR A 127 8.77 -8.84 5.68
CA TYR A 127 8.31 -9.40 4.41
C TYR A 127 7.08 -8.66 3.87
N LYS A 128 6.04 -8.46 4.71
CA LYS A 128 4.83 -7.75 4.30
C LYS A 128 5.09 -6.29 3.95
N LEU A 129 5.97 -5.62 4.70
CA LEU A 129 6.34 -4.24 4.43
C LEU A 129 7.13 -4.13 3.13
N LYS A 130 8.07 -5.05 2.88
CA LYS A 130 8.85 -5.13 1.63
C LYS A 130 7.99 -5.30 0.39
N GLN A 131 6.88 -6.05 0.48
CA GLN A 131 5.92 -6.19 -0.63
C GLN A 131 5.16 -4.89 -0.95
N LYS A 132 5.12 -3.94 -0.01
CA LYS A 132 4.40 -2.67 -0.14
C LYS A 132 5.32 -1.48 -0.41
N ALA A 133 6.42 -1.41 0.31
CA ALA A 133 7.41 -0.35 0.33
C ALA A 133 8.79 -0.99 0.68
N PRO A 134 9.53 -1.50 -0.31
CA PRO A 134 10.83 -2.14 -0.12
C PRO A 134 11.81 -1.30 0.70
N GLU A 135 11.83 0.00 0.46
CA GLU A 135 12.69 1.00 1.11
C GLU A 135 12.44 1.15 2.61
N LEU A 136 11.27 0.74 3.10
CA LEU A 136 10.92 0.80 4.53
C LEU A 136 11.18 -0.50 5.27
N ALA A 137 11.51 -1.59 4.58
CA ALA A 137 11.58 -2.92 5.20
C ALA A 137 12.61 -2.99 6.34
N ASP A 138 13.73 -2.27 6.20
CA ASP A 138 14.82 -2.31 7.17
C ASP A 138 14.46 -1.62 8.50
N MET A 139 13.48 -0.72 8.50
CA MET A 139 13.03 -0.02 9.71
C MET A 139 12.43 -0.97 10.76
N VAL A 140 11.99 -2.18 10.35
CA VAL A 140 11.41 -3.18 11.26
C VAL A 140 12.42 -3.58 12.34
N SER A 141 13.70 -3.68 11.98
CA SER A 141 14.77 -4.02 12.93
C SER A 141 14.94 -2.96 14.03
N LEU A 142 14.66 -1.69 13.71
CA LEU A 142 14.76 -0.56 14.64
C LEU A 142 13.52 -0.42 15.53
N GLU A 143 12.36 -0.84 15.02
CA GLU A 143 11.05 -0.66 15.67
C GLU A 143 10.58 -1.89 16.48
N VAL A 144 11.32 -3.01 16.42
CA VAL A 144 10.98 -4.25 17.13
C VAL A 144 12.16 -4.76 17.94
N SER A 145 12.18 -4.40 19.22
CA SER A 145 13.24 -4.84 20.14
C SER A 145 13.13 -6.33 20.47
N GLU A 146 14.27 -6.94 20.79
CA GLU A 146 14.33 -8.34 21.24
C GLU A 146 13.44 -8.59 22.47
N LYS A 147 13.43 -7.65 23.44
CA LYS A 147 12.60 -7.72 24.65
C LYS A 147 11.10 -7.81 24.32
N GLU A 148 10.63 -7.02 23.37
CA GLU A 148 9.24 -7.09 22.91
C GLU A 148 8.93 -8.42 22.23
N GLN A 149 9.85 -8.94 21.41
CA GLN A 149 9.68 -10.24 20.76
C GLN A 149 9.54 -11.36 21.78
N ILE A 150 10.43 -11.42 22.79
CA ILE A 150 10.33 -12.41 23.89
C ILE A 150 8.97 -12.31 24.57
N ALA A 151 8.54 -11.10 24.92
CA ALA A 151 7.25 -10.89 25.59
C ALA A 151 6.07 -11.40 24.74
N GLN A 152 6.11 -11.21 23.42
CA GLN A 152 5.10 -11.76 22.52
C GLN A 152 5.17 -13.28 22.40
N ILE A 153 6.37 -13.85 22.32
CA ILE A 153 6.58 -15.30 22.27
C ILE A 153 6.02 -15.94 23.54
N LYS A 154 6.33 -15.41 24.73
CA LYS A 154 5.82 -15.91 26.01
C LYS A 154 4.29 -15.87 26.08
N LYS A 155 3.66 -14.77 25.62
CA LYS A 155 2.19 -14.68 25.50
C LYS A 155 1.60 -15.76 24.59
N TRP A 156 2.27 -16.08 23.49
CA TRP A 156 1.83 -17.16 22.60
C TRP A 156 1.98 -18.53 23.23
N ILE A 157 3.11 -18.79 23.92
CA ILE A 157 3.35 -20.04 24.65
C ILE A 157 2.22 -20.24 25.67
N GLU A 158 2.04 -19.29 26.59
CA GLU A 158 1.00 -19.33 27.62
C GLU A 158 -0.39 -19.59 27.02
N LYS A 159 -0.75 -18.86 25.95
CA LYS A 159 -2.04 -19.03 25.27
C LYS A 159 -2.21 -20.42 24.66
N LYS A 160 -1.14 -21.04 24.16
CA LYS A 160 -1.17 -22.32 23.46
C LYS A 160 -0.96 -23.52 24.37
N THR A 161 -0.43 -23.33 25.58
CA THR A 161 -0.15 -24.39 26.57
C THR A 161 -1.12 -24.40 27.74
N LYS A 162 -2.19 -23.59 27.75
CA LYS A 162 -3.20 -23.55 28.83
C LYS A 162 -3.72 -24.92 29.31
N ARG A 163 -3.66 -25.96 28.49
CA ARG A 163 -4.13 -27.33 28.79
C ARG A 163 -3.10 -28.41 28.45
N SER A 164 -1.82 -28.05 28.36
CA SER A 164 -0.77 -28.99 27.95
C SER A 164 0.54 -28.62 28.62
N ASP A 165 1.31 -29.64 29.00
CA ASP A 165 2.65 -29.41 29.53
C ASP A 165 3.55 -28.79 28.43
N PRO A 166 4.07 -27.57 28.63
CA PRO A 166 5.03 -26.96 27.71
C PRO A 166 6.32 -27.78 27.57
N GLN A 167 6.63 -28.66 28.53
CA GLN A 167 7.83 -29.48 28.55
C GLN A 167 7.73 -30.75 27.69
N ASP A 168 6.52 -31.17 27.31
CA ASP A 168 6.32 -32.27 26.37
C ASP A 168 6.96 -31.96 25.02
N LEU A 169 7.83 -32.85 24.54
CA LEU A 169 8.53 -32.74 23.26
C LEU A 169 7.57 -32.49 22.07
N LYS A 170 6.40 -33.13 22.04
CA LYS A 170 5.40 -32.91 20.99
C LYS A 170 4.80 -31.52 21.05
N VAL A 171 4.60 -30.98 22.25
CA VAL A 171 4.10 -29.62 22.49
C VAL A 171 5.18 -28.60 22.07
N LYS A 172 6.44 -28.79 22.49
CA LYS A 172 7.57 -27.94 22.09
C LYS A 172 7.73 -27.84 20.57
N GLN A 173 7.72 -28.96 19.87
CA GLN A 173 7.84 -28.97 18.41
C GLN A 173 6.68 -28.24 17.72
N ARG A 174 5.44 -28.40 18.24
CA ARG A 174 4.27 -27.70 17.71
C ARG A 174 4.36 -26.19 17.95
N LEU A 175 4.76 -25.77 19.15
CA LEU A 175 4.99 -24.36 19.49
C LEU A 175 6.08 -23.75 18.62
N TYR A 176 7.20 -24.44 18.43
CA TYR A 176 8.29 -23.97 17.58
C TYR A 176 7.82 -23.70 16.15
N ARG A 177 7.16 -24.67 15.51
CA ARG A 177 6.62 -24.51 14.14
C ARG A 177 5.62 -23.35 14.07
N PHE A 178 4.76 -23.22 15.07
CA PHE A 178 3.79 -22.13 15.14
C PHE A 178 4.46 -20.76 15.24
N LEU A 179 5.43 -20.59 16.15
CA LEU A 179 6.14 -19.33 16.38
C LEU A 179 7.04 -18.96 15.19
N ARG A 180 7.70 -19.94 14.57
CA ARG A 180 8.44 -19.74 13.31
C ARG A 180 7.50 -19.29 12.19
N GLY A 181 6.33 -19.91 12.07
CA GLY A 181 5.27 -19.46 11.15
C GLY A 181 4.69 -18.07 11.48
N LYS A 182 4.89 -17.58 12.71
CA LYS A 182 4.58 -16.19 13.09
C LYS A 182 5.70 -15.21 12.76
N GLY A 183 6.90 -15.68 12.37
CA GLY A 183 8.02 -14.83 11.95
C GLY A 183 8.96 -14.43 13.08
N PHE A 184 9.00 -15.19 14.18
CA PHE A 184 9.98 -14.99 15.24
C PHE A 184 11.28 -15.73 14.92
N ASP A 185 12.40 -15.18 15.38
CA ASP A 185 13.71 -15.78 15.19
C ASP A 185 13.88 -17.08 15.99
N ASP A 186 14.56 -18.06 15.39
CA ASP A 186 14.75 -19.40 15.94
C ASP A 186 15.48 -19.37 17.30
N SER A 187 16.44 -18.44 17.49
CA SER A 187 17.17 -18.31 18.76
C SER A 187 16.28 -17.81 19.90
N LEU A 188 15.43 -16.83 19.61
CA LEU A 188 14.49 -16.25 20.58
C LEU A 188 13.39 -17.24 20.95
N ILE A 189 12.91 -18.02 19.98
CA ILE A 189 11.95 -19.10 20.21
C ILE A 189 12.55 -20.12 21.17
N ARG A 190 13.77 -20.59 20.90
CA ARG A 190 14.44 -21.60 21.75
C ARG A 190 14.65 -21.09 23.17
N ARG A 191 15.16 -19.87 23.32
CA ARG A 191 15.37 -19.25 24.64
C ARG A 191 14.06 -19.15 25.42
N ALA A 192 12.98 -18.69 24.79
CA ALA A 192 11.69 -18.53 25.46
C ALA A 192 10.95 -19.84 25.78
N ILE A 193 11.32 -20.97 25.14
CA ILE A 193 10.79 -22.31 25.46
C ILE A 193 11.62 -22.98 26.57
N ALA A 194 12.90 -22.60 26.70
CA ALA A 194 13.79 -23.12 27.73
C ALA A 194 13.61 -22.42 29.09
N ASP A 195 13.23 -21.14 29.08
CA ASP A 195 12.70 -20.38 30.23
C ASP A 195 11.38 -20.96 30.75
#